data_AF-A0A1E7F3P0-F1
#
_entry.id   AF-A0A1E7F3P0-F1
#
_cell.length_a   1.000
_cell.length_b   1.000
_cell.length_c   1.000
_cell.angle_alpha   90.00
_cell.angle_beta   90.00
_cell.angle_gamma   90.00
#
_symmetry.space_group_name_H-M   'P 1'
#
loop_
_entity.id
_entity.type
_entity.pdbx_description
1 polymer ?
#
loop_
_entity_poly.entity_id
_entity_poly.type
_entity_poly.pdbx_seq_one_letter_code
_entity_poly.pdbx_strand_id
1 'polypeptide(L)'
;MMDANIENNELDQDEVAAAQQEQEQQQVIAAATKQRHLKIDSVLEKKGKFPLRNRKKIDGLIQEFLEKLGDDIHGMLFDNQYPDYDTYDGLDSDRDTEEELETAIRFFPEVLSRRKDVSPPSNPRHRLLHYPIQDLAISRDEDNSDWQCNVKSVSFVPIVARLAIEFGLFEEDERGGLLIVNEKSNNVLHYLMAADPIDDPIGPEAVDDKYLQVLIKLRQLDLLKKEDIQSYDLLHRLCIGENFPKKRFKMLVEWDPNALIRTDRFGQPPLNDAMHSSIQAFQIVLEYGIRYFPKKKGISLLFCESNHGETTFQHACVKFGCFFRYLYGRVMFVEDTELGCKKVMEVVEDTLARYSDTPVNVPEALLSAAIDENVHLDCVYFLLRREPDSLLKLLPRLLQSSSSSVSASGSPNDNADDNKSQNVKRQQQLRPRRRQRLTETFIIPPFAISAVSTGKSEPWNQIYKEACLFLSLSWLYRYFRYKRSQTGTALEQWTAIQRNYRKKKRGHVDETHYRVAQLIVVDFL
;
A
#
# COMPACT_ATOMS: atom_id res chain seq x y z
N MET A 1 -10.90 68.30 17.62
CA MET A 1 -9.53 68.55 17.14
C MET A 1 -8.89 67.20 16.91
N MET A 2 -8.89 66.74 15.66
CA MET A 2 -8.02 65.68 15.17
C MET A 2 -7.68 66.09 13.75
N ASP A 3 -6.42 66.46 13.57
CA ASP A 3 -5.86 66.97 12.33
C ASP A 3 -5.81 65.85 11.29
N ALA A 4 -6.40 66.12 10.12
CA ALA A 4 -6.31 65.28 8.95
C ALA A 4 -4.93 65.45 8.33
N ASN A 5 -4.07 64.45 8.51
CA ASN A 5 -2.78 64.37 7.85
C ASN A 5 -3.02 63.99 6.38
N ILE A 6 -2.99 64.98 5.48
CA ILE A 6 -3.02 64.78 4.04
C ILE A 6 -1.58 64.44 3.63
N GLU A 7 -1.28 63.15 3.57
CA GLU A 7 -0.06 62.67 2.92
C GLU A 7 -0.20 62.91 1.42
N ASN A 8 0.53 63.91 0.93
CA ASN A 8 0.70 64.21 -0.48
C ASN A 8 1.42 63.03 -1.14
N ASN A 9 0.65 62.22 -1.85
CA ASN A 9 1.12 61.12 -2.66
C ASN A 9 1.65 61.70 -3.99
N GLU A 10 2.83 62.33 -3.95
CA GLU A 10 3.63 62.59 -5.15
C GLU A 10 4.18 61.23 -5.63
N LEU A 11 3.31 60.47 -6.29
CA LEU A 11 3.68 59.31 -7.09
C LEU A 11 4.77 59.76 -8.08
N ASP A 12 5.95 59.16 -7.95
CA ASP A 12 7.14 59.45 -8.75
C ASP A 12 6.80 59.43 -10.25
N GLN A 13 6.86 60.60 -10.90
CA GLN A 13 6.65 60.72 -12.34
C GLN A 13 7.65 59.86 -13.15
N ASP A 14 8.79 59.53 -12.55
CA ASP A 14 9.83 58.69 -13.14
C ASP A 14 9.41 57.21 -13.26
N GLU A 15 8.61 56.68 -12.32
CA GLU A 15 8.08 55.30 -12.40
C GLU A 15 7.07 55.15 -13.55
N VAL A 16 6.23 56.18 -13.75
CA VAL A 16 5.23 56.19 -14.83
C VAL A 16 5.92 56.28 -16.20
N ALA A 17 6.96 57.10 -16.33
CA ALA A 17 7.73 57.21 -17.56
C ALA A 17 8.48 55.90 -17.91
N ALA A 18 9.06 55.23 -16.92
CA ALA A 18 9.74 53.95 -17.11
C ALA A 18 8.77 52.84 -17.55
N ALA A 19 7.61 52.71 -16.89
CA ALA A 19 6.59 51.74 -17.25
C ALA A 19 6.04 51.97 -18.68
N GLN A 20 5.87 53.24 -19.08
CA GLN A 20 5.39 53.57 -20.43
C GLN A 20 6.44 53.23 -21.49
N GLN A 21 7.72 53.49 -21.22
CA GLN A 21 8.80 53.11 -22.13
C GLN A 21 8.94 51.59 -22.26
N GLU A 22 8.78 50.84 -21.17
CA GLU A 22 8.80 49.38 -21.21
C GLU A 22 7.61 48.82 -22.02
N GLN A 23 6.42 49.38 -21.84
CA GLN A 23 5.23 48.99 -22.60
C GLN A 23 5.40 49.26 -24.11
N GLU A 24 5.97 50.42 -24.49
CA GLU A 24 6.28 50.74 -25.88
C GLU A 24 7.30 49.76 -26.48
N GLN A 25 8.36 49.41 -25.73
CA GLN A 25 9.33 48.41 -26.17
C GLN A 25 8.70 47.02 -26.35
N GLN A 26 7.87 46.58 -25.41
CA GLN A 26 7.16 45.30 -25.51
C GLN A 26 6.22 45.27 -26.73
N GLN A 27 5.53 46.37 -27.03
CA GLN A 27 4.68 46.46 -28.23
C GLN A 27 5.49 46.38 -29.53
N VAL A 28 6.64 47.06 -29.61
CA VAL A 28 7.53 47.00 -30.78
C VAL A 28 8.06 45.57 -30.98
N ILE A 29 8.47 44.90 -29.91
CA ILE A 29 8.95 43.51 -29.95
C ILE A 29 7.82 42.56 -30.42
N ALA A 30 6.62 42.70 -29.86
CA ALA A 30 5.47 41.88 -30.24
C ALA A 30 5.08 42.08 -31.72
N ALA A 31 5.08 43.33 -32.21
CA ALA A 31 4.81 43.63 -33.61
C ALA A 31 5.86 43.02 -34.55
N ALA A 32 7.14 43.13 -34.21
CA ALA A 32 8.23 42.53 -34.98
C ALA A 32 8.15 40.99 -35.01
N THR A 33 7.79 40.35 -33.89
CA THR A 33 7.58 38.90 -33.81
C THR A 33 6.38 38.47 -34.67
N LYS A 34 5.25 39.18 -34.60
CA LYS A 34 4.09 38.92 -35.45
C LYS A 34 4.44 39.03 -36.94
N GLN A 35 5.23 40.03 -37.32
CA GLN A 35 5.70 40.20 -38.71
C GLN A 35 6.59 39.03 -39.16
N ARG A 36 7.46 38.51 -38.27
CA ARG A 36 8.28 37.32 -38.55
C ARG A 36 7.41 36.08 -38.78
N HIS A 37 6.39 35.85 -37.95
CA HIS A 37 5.47 34.72 -38.10
C HIS A 37 4.72 34.78 -39.43
N LEU A 38 4.11 35.94 -39.77
CA LEU A 38 3.43 36.12 -41.04
C LEU A 38 4.34 35.87 -42.26
N LYS A 39 5.62 36.21 -42.14
CA LYS A 39 6.60 35.94 -43.19
C LYS A 39 6.92 34.45 -43.30
N ILE A 40 7.05 33.74 -42.19
CA ILE A 40 7.25 32.28 -42.15
C ILE A 40 6.03 31.59 -42.79
N ASP A 41 4.83 31.94 -42.36
CA ASP A 41 3.57 31.38 -42.89
C ASP A 41 3.47 31.56 -44.41
N SER A 42 3.76 32.76 -44.91
CA SER A 42 3.76 33.07 -46.34
C SER A 42 4.80 32.27 -47.13
N VAL A 43 5.98 32.00 -46.54
CA VAL A 43 7.02 31.14 -47.14
C VAL A 43 6.55 29.69 -47.19
N LEU A 44 5.94 29.19 -46.11
CA LEU A 44 5.43 27.82 -46.01
C LEU A 44 4.24 27.58 -46.97
N GLU A 45 3.28 28.51 -47.03
CA GLU A 45 2.13 28.45 -47.94
C GLU A 45 2.57 28.42 -49.41
N LYS A 46 3.60 29.21 -49.77
CA LYS A 46 4.10 29.32 -51.14
C LYS A 46 5.23 28.34 -51.46
N LYS A 47 5.58 27.44 -50.54
CA LYS A 47 6.71 26.49 -50.69
C LYS A 47 6.71 25.77 -52.04
N GLY A 48 5.56 25.31 -52.53
CA GLY A 48 5.42 24.60 -53.82
C GLY A 48 5.82 25.42 -55.05
N LYS A 49 5.83 26.76 -54.95
CA LYS A 49 6.17 27.68 -56.05
C LYS A 49 7.66 28.01 -56.13
N PHE A 50 8.46 27.64 -55.13
CA PHE A 50 9.90 27.90 -55.13
C PHE A 50 10.67 26.90 -56.03
N PRO A 51 11.85 27.31 -56.57
CA PRO A 51 12.75 26.39 -57.26
C PRO A 51 13.11 25.18 -56.39
N LEU A 52 13.37 24.02 -57.02
CA LEU A 52 13.63 22.76 -56.31
C LEU A 52 14.75 22.87 -55.25
N ARG A 53 15.82 23.62 -55.55
CA ARG A 53 16.92 23.87 -54.60
C ARG A 53 16.44 24.54 -53.31
N ASN A 54 15.58 25.56 -53.44
CA ASN A 54 15.02 26.28 -52.29
C ASN A 54 14.02 25.42 -51.53
N ARG A 55 13.18 24.64 -52.22
CA ARG A 55 12.25 23.69 -51.58
C ARG A 55 12.99 22.70 -50.67
N LYS A 56 14.04 22.04 -51.18
CA LYS A 56 14.87 21.13 -50.38
C LYS A 56 15.51 21.80 -49.16
N LYS A 57 15.95 23.07 -49.29
CA LYS A 57 16.50 23.82 -48.16
C LYS A 57 15.42 24.17 -47.12
N ILE A 58 14.23 24.56 -47.57
CA ILE A 58 13.07 24.79 -46.70
C ILE A 58 12.68 23.49 -45.99
N ASP A 59 12.63 22.36 -46.70
CA ASP A 59 12.39 21.03 -46.12
C ASP A 59 13.39 20.71 -45.00
N GLY A 60 14.68 20.86 -45.28
CA GLY A 60 15.73 20.59 -44.28
C GLY A 60 15.63 21.49 -43.05
N LEU A 61 15.34 22.79 -43.23
CA LEU A 61 15.16 23.72 -42.10
C LEU A 61 13.91 23.41 -41.27
N ILE A 62 12.82 22.99 -41.92
CA ILE A 62 11.60 22.57 -41.21
C ILE A 62 11.88 21.31 -40.40
N GLN A 63 12.57 20.33 -41.00
CA GLN A 63 12.93 19.10 -40.31
C GLN A 63 13.81 19.37 -39.09
N GLU A 64 14.88 20.16 -39.25
CA GLU A 64 15.78 20.54 -38.15
C GLU A 64 15.02 21.28 -37.03
N PHE A 65 14.09 22.18 -37.39
CA PHE A 65 13.26 22.88 -36.41
C PHE A 65 12.34 21.93 -35.63
N LEU A 66 11.66 21.01 -36.32
CA LEU A 66 10.76 20.06 -35.68
C LEU A 66 11.50 19.06 -34.78
N GLU A 67 12.67 18.58 -35.23
CA GLU A 67 13.52 17.69 -34.42
C GLU A 67 13.96 18.39 -33.13
N LYS A 68 14.51 19.61 -33.24
CA LYS A 68 14.92 20.39 -32.07
C LYS A 68 13.76 20.71 -31.13
N LEU A 69 12.61 21.11 -31.67
CA LEU A 69 11.43 21.41 -30.85
C LEU A 69 10.92 20.14 -30.13
N GLY A 70 10.91 19.00 -30.80
CA GLY A 70 10.54 17.73 -30.19
C GLY A 70 11.55 17.29 -29.10
N ASP A 71 12.84 17.54 -29.31
CA ASP A 71 13.89 17.28 -28.32
C ASP A 71 13.81 18.24 -27.13
N ASP A 72 13.48 19.52 -27.34
CA ASP A 72 13.23 20.50 -26.27
C ASP A 72 12.01 20.11 -25.44
N ILE A 73 10.91 19.69 -26.07
CA ILE A 73 9.71 19.20 -25.37
C ILE A 73 10.04 17.93 -24.57
N HIS A 74 10.83 17.01 -25.15
CA HIS A 74 11.31 15.84 -24.44
C HIS A 74 12.19 16.25 -23.24
N GLY A 75 13.10 17.19 -23.43
CA GLY A 75 13.93 17.78 -22.37
C GLY A 75 13.08 18.32 -21.22
N MET A 76 12.10 19.16 -21.52
CA MET A 76 11.17 19.76 -20.56
C MET A 76 10.42 18.72 -19.70
N LEU A 77 10.11 17.54 -20.24
CA LEU A 77 9.46 16.45 -19.49
C LEU A 77 10.41 15.69 -18.54
N PHE A 78 11.71 15.80 -18.76
CA PHE A 78 12.77 15.12 -17.99
C PHE A 78 13.59 16.05 -17.12
N ASP A 79 13.44 17.36 -17.30
CA ASP A 79 14.29 18.35 -16.64
C ASP A 79 13.85 18.57 -15.19
N ASN A 80 14.24 17.64 -14.34
CA ASN A 80 13.92 17.63 -12.93
C ASN A 80 15.15 17.86 -12.05
N GLN A 81 16.24 18.33 -12.66
CA GLN A 81 17.41 18.74 -11.91
C GLN A 81 17.05 20.06 -11.21
N TYR A 82 17.53 20.21 -9.97
CA TYR A 82 17.43 21.46 -9.22
C TYR A 82 18.80 22.15 -9.23
N PRO A 83 19.24 22.75 -10.35
CA PRO A 83 20.44 23.56 -10.37
C PRO A 83 20.10 24.94 -9.78
N ASP A 84 20.05 25.02 -8.45
CA ASP A 84 19.59 26.19 -7.68
C ASP A 84 18.11 26.57 -7.90
N TYR A 85 17.45 27.07 -6.84
CA TYR A 85 16.00 27.35 -6.80
C TYR A 85 15.48 28.28 -7.92
N ASP A 86 16.36 29.04 -8.57
CA ASP A 86 16.00 30.08 -9.54
C ASP A 86 16.01 29.60 -11.00
N THR A 87 16.49 28.39 -11.30
CA THR A 87 16.72 27.91 -12.69
C THR A 87 16.06 26.57 -12.98
N TYR A 88 14.82 26.36 -12.53
CA TYR A 88 14.06 25.17 -12.86
C TYR A 88 13.45 25.27 -14.28
N ASP A 89 14.06 24.57 -15.23
CA ASP A 89 13.70 24.57 -16.65
C ASP A 89 12.67 23.50 -17.04
N GLY A 90 12.32 22.58 -16.12
CA GLY A 90 11.29 21.56 -16.33
C GLY A 90 9.86 22.07 -16.20
N LEU A 91 8.90 21.15 -16.31
CA LEU A 91 7.47 21.45 -16.12
C LEU A 91 7.15 21.90 -14.69
N ASP A 92 6.51 23.06 -14.57
CA ASP A 92 6.10 23.67 -13.30
C ASP A 92 4.60 23.97 -13.31
N SER A 93 3.85 23.35 -12.41
CA SER A 93 2.39 23.55 -12.23
C SER A 93 1.99 24.99 -11.89
N ASP A 94 2.92 25.80 -11.39
CA ASP A 94 2.69 27.19 -11.03
C ASP A 94 2.85 28.11 -12.26
N ARG A 95 3.56 27.65 -13.29
CA ARG A 95 3.87 28.41 -14.52
C ARG A 95 3.11 27.89 -15.75
N ASP A 96 3.06 26.57 -15.91
CA ASP A 96 2.63 25.87 -17.11
C ASP A 96 1.23 25.27 -16.92
N THR A 97 0.42 25.30 -17.96
CA THR A 97 -0.96 24.77 -17.94
C THR A 97 -1.07 23.37 -18.55
N GLU A 98 -2.12 22.61 -18.17
CA GLU A 98 -2.40 21.30 -18.77
C GLU A 98 -2.67 21.44 -20.29
N GLU A 99 -3.29 22.54 -20.72
CA GLU A 99 -3.60 22.82 -22.13
C GLU A 99 -2.36 23.10 -22.98
N GLU A 100 -1.39 23.85 -22.45
CA GLU A 100 -0.12 24.11 -23.13
C GLU A 100 0.67 22.81 -23.31
N LEU A 101 0.75 22.00 -22.25
CA LEU A 101 1.39 20.70 -22.30
C LEU A 101 0.70 19.74 -23.28
N GLU A 102 -0.64 19.66 -23.22
CA GLU A 102 -1.42 18.84 -24.15
C GLU A 102 -1.20 19.28 -25.60
N THR A 103 -1.17 20.59 -25.85
CA THR A 103 -0.87 21.14 -27.18
C THR A 103 0.50 20.68 -27.66
N ALA A 104 1.54 20.84 -26.84
CA ALA A 104 2.91 20.42 -27.17
C ALA A 104 3.00 18.92 -27.49
N ILE A 105 2.42 18.07 -26.64
CA ILE A 105 2.41 16.61 -26.82
C ILE A 105 1.64 16.21 -28.09
N ARG A 106 0.51 16.87 -28.41
CA ARG A 106 -0.25 16.57 -29.63
C ARG A 106 0.53 16.83 -30.91
N PHE A 107 1.50 17.75 -30.89
CA PHE A 107 2.41 17.96 -32.02
C PHE A 107 3.51 16.89 -32.11
N PHE A 108 3.96 16.35 -30.98
CA PHE A 108 5.08 15.39 -30.89
C PHE A 108 4.76 14.21 -29.97
N PRO A 109 3.76 13.37 -30.28
CA PRO A 109 3.30 12.33 -29.37
C PRO A 109 4.38 11.30 -29.03
N GLU A 110 5.32 11.06 -29.95
CA GLU A 110 6.41 10.11 -29.77
C GLU A 110 7.37 10.49 -28.62
N VAL A 111 7.40 11.75 -28.17
CA VAL A 111 8.21 12.15 -27.00
C VAL A 111 7.83 11.38 -25.74
N LEU A 112 6.57 10.93 -25.63
CA LEU A 112 6.09 10.20 -24.45
C LEU A 112 6.70 8.79 -24.31
N SER A 113 7.17 8.19 -25.41
CA SER A 113 7.77 6.85 -25.42
C SER A 113 9.30 6.86 -25.53
N ARG A 114 9.91 8.04 -25.72
CA ARG A 114 11.37 8.21 -25.74
C ARG A 114 11.93 8.05 -24.33
N ARG A 115 12.71 6.99 -24.10
CA ARG A 115 13.39 6.76 -22.82
C ARG A 115 14.68 7.57 -22.71
N LYS A 116 14.99 8.07 -21.51
CA LYS A 116 16.27 8.73 -21.18
C LYS A 116 17.05 7.89 -20.19
N ASP A 117 18.37 7.83 -20.37
CA ASP A 117 19.27 7.25 -19.36
C ASP A 117 19.47 8.29 -18.24
N VAL A 118 18.91 7.98 -17.07
CA VAL A 118 18.96 8.86 -15.89
C VAL A 118 20.04 8.42 -14.89
N SER A 119 20.94 7.54 -15.30
CA SER A 119 21.97 6.98 -14.41
C SER A 119 23.00 8.04 -14.01
N PRO A 120 23.50 8.02 -12.77
CA PRO A 120 24.64 8.85 -12.40
C PRO A 120 25.82 8.57 -13.33
N PRO A 121 26.59 9.60 -13.74
CA PRO A 121 27.86 9.41 -14.44
C PRO A 121 28.82 8.48 -13.68
N SER A 122 28.72 8.46 -12.35
CA SER A 122 29.57 7.65 -11.47
C SER A 122 29.28 6.15 -11.50
N ASN A 123 28.14 5.69 -12.02
CA ASN A 123 27.80 4.27 -12.07
C ASN A 123 27.23 3.82 -13.43
N PRO A 124 28.09 3.72 -14.47
CA PRO A 124 27.65 3.36 -15.81
C PRO A 124 27.16 1.91 -15.97
N ARG A 125 27.24 1.08 -14.91
CA ARG A 125 26.84 -0.34 -14.97
C ARG A 125 25.34 -0.56 -14.81
N HIS A 126 24.61 0.43 -14.32
CA HIS A 126 23.17 0.34 -14.09
C HIS A 126 22.48 1.45 -14.88
N ARG A 127 22.15 1.16 -16.15
CA ARG A 127 21.44 2.09 -17.03
C ARG A 127 19.97 2.14 -16.66
N LEU A 128 19.62 3.05 -15.76
CA LEU A 128 18.24 3.34 -15.44
C LEU A 128 17.61 4.12 -16.61
N LEU A 129 16.83 3.42 -17.43
CA LEU A 129 16.04 4.04 -18.50
C LEU A 129 14.67 4.41 -17.96
N HIS A 130 14.37 5.71 -17.93
CA HIS A 130 13.07 6.22 -17.53
C HIS A 130 12.25 6.69 -18.73
N TYR A 131 10.93 6.52 -18.61
CA TYR A 131 9.96 7.22 -19.44
C TYR A 131 9.64 8.60 -18.83
N PRO A 132 9.25 9.59 -19.64
CA PRO A 132 8.97 10.93 -19.13
C PRO A 132 7.95 10.93 -17.98
N ILE A 133 6.88 10.12 -18.07
CA ILE A 133 5.87 10.01 -17.01
C ILE A 133 6.43 9.54 -15.65
N GLN A 134 7.52 8.77 -15.64
CA GLN A 134 8.17 8.35 -14.40
C GLN A 134 8.89 9.52 -13.74
N ASP A 135 9.60 10.33 -14.52
CA ASP A 135 10.30 11.52 -14.02
C ASP A 135 9.30 12.62 -13.64
N LEU A 136 8.13 12.73 -14.28
CA LEU A 136 7.10 13.67 -13.77
C LEU A 136 6.66 13.40 -12.33
N ALA A 137 6.85 12.18 -11.81
CA ALA A 137 6.51 11.82 -10.43
C ALA A 137 7.67 11.95 -9.45
N ILE A 138 8.93 12.03 -9.90
CA ILE A 138 10.10 12.12 -9.01
C ILE A 138 11.18 13.05 -9.57
N SER A 139 11.83 13.79 -8.68
CA SER A 139 13.03 14.55 -8.98
C SER A 139 14.24 13.81 -8.42
N ARG A 140 15.41 14.15 -8.95
CA ARG A 140 16.66 13.59 -8.49
C ARG A 140 17.45 14.66 -7.77
N ASP A 141 17.86 14.35 -6.56
CA ASP A 141 18.83 15.17 -5.84
C ASP A 141 20.23 14.93 -6.42
N GLU A 142 20.91 16.01 -6.84
CA GLU A 142 22.26 15.94 -7.38
C GLU A 142 23.27 15.48 -6.32
N ASP A 143 23.07 15.86 -5.06
CA ASP A 143 24.02 15.64 -3.98
C ASP A 143 23.83 14.26 -3.33
N ASN A 144 22.58 13.86 -3.09
CA ASN A 144 22.30 12.69 -2.28
C ASN A 144 22.02 11.40 -3.09
N SER A 145 21.90 11.49 -4.42
CA SER A 145 21.51 10.37 -5.30
C SER A 145 20.15 9.72 -4.99
N ASP A 146 19.43 10.25 -4.00
CA ASP A 146 18.12 9.84 -3.59
C ASP A 146 17.05 10.47 -4.49
N TRP A 147 15.94 9.77 -4.63
CA TRP A 147 14.80 10.21 -5.43
C TRP A 147 13.81 10.90 -4.51
N GLN A 148 13.34 12.07 -4.93
CA GLN A 148 12.44 12.91 -4.14
C GLN A 148 11.13 13.14 -4.90
N CYS A 149 10.10 13.61 -4.19
CA CYS A 149 8.83 13.98 -4.81
C CYS A 149 8.96 15.19 -5.73
N ASN A 150 8.64 15.08 -7.03
CA ASN A 150 8.58 16.24 -7.92
C ASN A 150 7.25 17.01 -7.77
N VAL A 151 7.17 17.90 -6.80
CA VAL A 151 5.97 18.71 -6.52
C VAL A 151 5.61 19.72 -7.61
N LYS A 152 6.56 20.04 -8.50
CA LYS A 152 6.40 20.98 -9.61
C LYS A 152 5.70 20.33 -10.79
N SER A 153 6.04 19.08 -11.13
CA SER A 153 5.50 18.43 -12.33
C SER A 153 4.44 17.36 -12.06
N VAL A 154 4.28 16.85 -10.84
CA VAL A 154 3.42 15.66 -10.56
C VAL A 154 1.97 15.85 -11.00
N SER A 155 1.46 17.08 -11.00
CA SER A 155 0.09 17.41 -11.45
C SER A 155 -0.16 17.04 -12.91
N PHE A 156 0.89 16.93 -13.73
CA PHE A 156 0.79 16.58 -15.15
C PHE A 156 0.75 15.07 -15.42
N VAL A 157 0.99 14.22 -14.43
CA VAL A 157 0.95 12.75 -14.59
C VAL A 157 -0.39 12.25 -15.18
N PRO A 158 -1.58 12.69 -14.72
CA PRO A 158 -2.86 12.21 -15.25
C PRO A 158 -3.08 12.58 -16.72
N ILE A 159 -2.72 13.80 -17.14
CA ILE A 159 -2.88 14.25 -18.52
C ILE A 159 -1.93 13.50 -19.45
N VAL A 160 -0.67 13.30 -19.04
CA VAL A 160 0.31 12.55 -19.82
C VAL A 160 -0.09 11.08 -20.00
N ALA A 161 -0.56 10.41 -18.93
CA ALA A 161 -1.06 9.04 -19.03
C ALA A 161 -2.25 8.92 -19.98
N ARG A 162 -3.21 9.86 -19.90
CA ARG A 162 -4.39 9.92 -20.78
C ARG A 162 -3.98 10.07 -22.25
N LEU A 163 -3.08 11.00 -22.56
CA LEU A 163 -2.60 11.24 -23.92
C LEU A 163 -1.82 10.03 -24.46
N ALA A 164 -0.98 9.42 -23.62
CA ALA A 164 -0.24 8.21 -24.00
C ALA A 164 -1.16 7.04 -24.40
N ILE A 165 -2.31 6.90 -23.73
CA ILE A 165 -3.36 5.93 -24.09
C ILE A 165 -4.06 6.35 -25.39
N GLU A 166 -4.42 7.63 -25.53
CA GLU A 166 -5.06 8.15 -26.74
C GLU A 166 -4.24 7.87 -28.00
N PHE A 167 -2.92 8.01 -27.91
CA PHE A 167 -2.00 7.75 -29.02
C PHE A 167 -1.60 6.29 -29.19
N GLY A 168 -2.01 5.38 -28.29
CA GLY A 168 -1.66 3.96 -28.36
C GLY A 168 -0.15 3.70 -28.29
N LEU A 169 0.56 4.47 -27.46
CA LEU A 169 2.03 4.39 -27.36
C LEU A 169 2.52 3.23 -26.48
N PHE A 170 1.61 2.63 -25.72
CA PHE A 170 1.85 1.59 -24.73
C PHE A 170 0.79 0.50 -24.84
N GLU A 171 1.08 -0.68 -24.30
CA GLU A 171 0.09 -1.75 -24.21
C GLU A 171 -1.07 -1.36 -23.28
N GLU A 172 -2.25 -1.94 -23.50
CA GLU A 172 -3.47 -1.58 -22.75
C GLU A 172 -3.31 -1.80 -21.23
N ASP A 173 -2.56 -2.82 -20.83
CA ASP A 173 -2.27 -3.14 -19.43
C ASP A 173 -1.20 -2.22 -18.81
N GLU A 174 -0.35 -1.56 -19.61
CA GLU A 174 0.62 -0.57 -19.13
C GLU A 174 -0.02 0.77 -18.75
N ARG A 175 -1.29 1.00 -19.16
CA ARG A 175 -2.12 2.18 -18.85
C ARG A 175 -1.39 3.51 -19.05
N GLY A 176 -0.89 3.72 -20.28
CA GLY A 176 -0.20 4.96 -20.64
C GLY A 176 1.15 5.12 -19.95
N GLY A 177 1.82 4.00 -19.66
CA GLY A 177 3.13 3.97 -19.02
C GLY A 177 3.10 3.97 -17.48
N LEU A 178 1.94 4.16 -16.85
CA LEU A 178 1.81 4.21 -15.39
C LEU A 178 2.30 2.93 -14.70
N LEU A 179 2.10 1.77 -15.34
CA LEU A 179 2.47 0.47 -14.78
C LEU A 179 3.79 -0.08 -15.27
N ILE A 180 4.53 0.68 -16.08
CA ILE A 180 5.82 0.22 -16.56
C ILE A 180 6.78 0.13 -15.38
N VAL A 181 7.24 -1.10 -15.18
CA VAL A 181 8.15 -1.47 -14.11
C VAL A 181 9.59 -1.23 -14.57
N ASN A 182 10.34 -0.45 -13.81
CA ASN A 182 11.76 -0.22 -14.06
C ASN A 182 12.62 -1.36 -13.48
N GLU A 183 13.94 -1.24 -13.60
CA GLU A 183 14.89 -2.24 -13.11
C GLU A 183 14.79 -2.52 -11.60
N LYS A 184 14.29 -1.55 -10.82
CA LYS A 184 14.09 -1.67 -9.37
C LYS A 184 12.71 -2.21 -8.99
N SER A 185 11.95 -2.70 -9.97
CA SER A 185 10.56 -3.14 -9.77
C SER A 185 9.58 -2.01 -9.39
N ASN A 186 9.93 -0.74 -9.63
CA ASN A 186 9.08 0.41 -9.36
C ASN A 186 8.39 0.89 -10.64
N ASN A 187 7.16 1.39 -10.49
CA ASN A 187 6.40 2.06 -11.54
C ASN A 187 5.93 3.44 -11.04
N VAL A 188 5.19 4.18 -11.86
CA VAL A 188 4.73 5.53 -11.50
C VAL A 188 3.86 5.51 -10.24
N LEU A 189 3.03 4.48 -10.05
CA LEU A 189 2.21 4.37 -8.84
C LEU A 189 3.05 4.24 -7.57
N HIS A 190 4.17 3.50 -7.61
CA HIS A 190 5.09 3.43 -6.47
C HIS A 190 5.75 4.78 -6.16
N TYR A 191 6.08 5.54 -7.20
CA TYR A 191 6.64 6.89 -7.07
C TYR A 191 5.63 7.87 -6.48
N LEU A 192 4.36 7.74 -6.86
CA LEU A 192 3.28 8.49 -6.24
C LEU A 192 3.01 8.11 -4.78
N MET A 193 3.65 7.05 -4.23
CA MET A 193 3.64 6.72 -2.81
C MET A 193 4.86 7.24 -2.05
N ALA A 194 5.86 7.80 -2.73
CA ALA A 194 7.02 8.37 -2.06
C ALA A 194 6.59 9.50 -1.12
N ALA A 195 7.29 9.62 0.00
CA ALA A 195 6.97 10.58 1.05
C ALA A 195 8.14 11.50 1.40
N ASP A 196 9.27 11.37 0.72
CA ASP A 196 10.46 12.15 1.01
C ASP A 196 10.31 13.52 0.32
N PRO A 197 10.06 14.60 1.09
CA PRO A 197 10.07 15.94 0.54
C PRO A 197 11.52 16.27 0.17
N ILE A 198 11.64 17.11 -0.85
CA ILE A 198 12.87 17.88 -1.09
C ILE A 198 13.12 18.71 0.18
N ASP A 199 14.36 19.17 0.43
CA ASP A 199 14.65 20.28 1.36
C ASP A 199 13.95 21.62 0.97
N ASP A 200 12.97 21.54 0.06
CA ASP A 200 12.09 22.61 -0.36
C ASP A 200 11.29 23.10 0.87
N PRO A 201 11.15 24.43 1.05
CA PRO A 201 10.31 25.02 2.09
C PRO A 201 8.84 24.55 2.08
N ILE A 202 8.39 23.82 1.05
CA ILE A 202 7.07 23.19 1.01
C ILE A 202 6.98 22.09 2.08
N GLY A 203 6.19 22.35 3.13
CA GLY A 203 5.95 21.39 4.19
C GLY A 203 5.34 20.06 3.69
N PRO A 204 5.60 18.93 4.39
CA PRO A 204 5.22 17.58 3.95
C PRO A 204 3.71 17.40 3.74
N GLU A 205 2.87 18.19 4.40
CA GLU A 205 1.41 18.17 4.21
C GLU A 205 0.99 18.66 2.82
N ALA A 206 1.64 19.70 2.29
CA ALA A 206 1.34 20.24 0.97
C ALA A 206 1.78 19.27 -0.15
N VAL A 207 2.90 18.57 0.07
CA VAL A 207 3.32 17.45 -0.80
C VAL A 207 2.26 16.35 -0.81
N ASP A 208 1.79 15.92 0.36
CA ASP A 208 0.75 14.90 0.48
C ASP A 208 -0.55 15.31 -0.21
N ASP A 209 -0.95 16.58 -0.11
CA ASP A 209 -2.12 17.13 -0.81
C ASP A 209 -1.97 17.09 -2.33
N LYS A 210 -0.84 17.55 -2.89
CA LYS A 210 -0.60 17.52 -4.34
C LYS A 210 -0.68 16.09 -4.90
N TYR A 211 -0.01 15.14 -4.25
CA TYR A 211 0.00 13.75 -4.70
C TYR A 211 -1.36 13.08 -4.50
N LEU A 212 -2.09 13.41 -3.43
CA LEU A 212 -3.47 12.95 -3.25
C LEU A 212 -4.38 13.40 -4.40
N GLN A 213 -4.29 14.67 -4.84
CA GLN A 213 -5.07 15.15 -5.97
C GLN A 213 -4.77 14.37 -7.26
N VAL A 214 -3.51 14.02 -7.49
CA VAL A 214 -3.10 13.19 -8.63
C VAL A 214 -3.73 11.80 -8.55
N LEU A 215 -3.69 11.12 -7.39
CA LEU A 215 -4.34 9.82 -7.21
C LEU A 215 -5.86 9.88 -7.41
N ILE A 216 -6.52 10.97 -6.96
CA ILE A 216 -7.95 11.20 -7.18
C ILE A 216 -8.24 11.36 -8.68
N LYS A 217 -7.46 12.19 -9.41
CA LYS A 217 -7.60 12.36 -10.86
C LYS A 217 -7.39 11.03 -11.60
N LEU A 218 -6.35 10.27 -11.27
CA LEU A 218 -6.09 8.95 -11.86
C LEU A 218 -7.23 7.96 -11.62
N ARG A 219 -7.84 7.99 -10.44
CA ARG A 219 -9.03 7.19 -10.13
C ARG A 219 -10.25 7.62 -10.96
N GLN A 220 -10.48 8.93 -11.12
CA GLN A 220 -11.59 9.46 -11.91
C GLN A 220 -11.48 9.09 -13.39
N LEU A 221 -10.25 8.98 -13.90
CA LEU A 221 -9.93 8.54 -15.26
C LEU A 221 -9.92 7.01 -15.45
N ASP A 222 -10.27 6.22 -14.41
CA ASP A 222 -10.18 4.75 -14.38
C ASP A 222 -8.76 4.19 -14.65
N LEU A 223 -7.74 5.02 -14.40
CA LEU A 223 -6.32 4.66 -14.56
C LEU A 223 -5.70 4.09 -13.29
N LEU A 224 -6.19 4.49 -12.12
CA LEU A 224 -5.88 3.85 -10.84
C LEU A 224 -7.07 2.98 -10.45
N LYS A 225 -6.83 1.69 -10.21
CA LYS A 225 -7.83 0.69 -9.88
C LYS A 225 -7.62 0.17 -8.46
N LYS A 226 -8.69 -0.35 -7.88
CA LYS A 226 -8.66 -0.89 -6.52
C LYS A 226 -7.63 -2.02 -6.40
N GLU A 227 -7.57 -2.87 -7.44
CA GLU A 227 -6.69 -4.02 -7.51
C GLU A 227 -5.20 -3.63 -7.49
N ASP A 228 -4.86 -2.40 -7.89
CA ASP A 228 -3.48 -1.91 -7.93
C ASP A 228 -2.91 -1.69 -6.55
N ILE A 229 -3.74 -1.24 -5.60
CA ILE A 229 -3.36 -0.99 -4.21
C ILE A 229 -2.70 -2.22 -3.62
N GLN A 230 -3.30 -3.37 -3.89
CA GLN A 230 -2.79 -4.66 -3.50
C GLN A 230 -1.71 -5.18 -4.46
N SER A 231 -1.94 -5.13 -5.78
CA SER A 231 -1.03 -5.76 -6.77
C SER A 231 0.38 -5.19 -6.76
N TYR A 232 0.51 -3.91 -6.41
CA TYR A 232 1.78 -3.18 -6.34
C TYR A 232 2.15 -2.81 -4.90
N ASP A 233 1.53 -3.43 -3.90
CA ASP A 233 1.82 -3.21 -2.48
C ASP A 233 1.91 -1.70 -2.12
N LEU A 234 1.03 -0.87 -2.70
CA LEU A 234 1.14 0.60 -2.63
C LEU A 234 1.08 1.10 -1.18
N LEU A 235 0.29 0.42 -0.34
CA LEU A 235 0.16 0.76 1.06
C LEU A 235 1.47 0.50 1.85
N HIS A 236 2.18 -0.58 1.53
CA HIS A 236 3.52 -0.84 2.10
C HIS A 236 4.47 0.27 1.70
N ARG A 237 4.51 0.62 0.40
CA ARG A 237 5.39 1.66 -0.10
C ARG A 237 5.15 3.00 0.57
N LEU A 238 3.89 3.33 0.83
CA LEU A 238 3.48 4.56 1.48
C LEU A 238 3.84 4.61 2.98
N CYS A 239 3.90 3.45 3.64
CA CYS A 239 4.32 3.32 5.03
C CYS A 239 5.85 3.36 5.20
N ILE A 240 6.60 3.18 4.11
CA ILE A 240 8.07 3.26 4.08
C ILE A 240 8.47 4.68 3.69
N GLY A 241 8.88 5.48 4.66
CA GLY A 241 9.39 6.83 4.45
C GLY A 241 9.62 7.55 5.77
N GLU A 242 10.41 8.60 5.78
CA GLU A 242 10.63 9.37 7.01
C GLU A 242 9.35 10.10 7.41
N ASN A 243 8.66 10.70 6.43
CA ASN A 243 7.39 11.38 6.63
C ASN A 243 6.22 10.45 6.32
N PHE A 244 5.18 10.48 7.14
CA PHE A 244 3.99 9.64 6.93
C PHE A 244 2.88 10.41 6.20
N PRO A 245 2.57 10.06 4.93
CA PRO A 245 1.60 10.77 4.10
C PRO A 245 0.15 10.34 4.45
N LYS A 246 -0.34 10.91 5.56
CA LYS A 246 -1.59 10.53 6.22
C LYS A 246 -2.82 10.60 5.30
N LYS A 247 -2.90 11.60 4.42
CA LYS A 247 -4.09 11.84 3.58
C LYS A 247 -4.15 10.81 2.45
N ARG A 248 -3.02 10.54 1.77
CA ARG A 248 -2.90 9.43 0.81
C ARG A 248 -3.18 8.08 1.47
N PHE A 249 -2.64 7.84 2.66
CA PHE A 249 -2.84 6.58 3.39
C PHE A 249 -4.33 6.35 3.65
N LYS A 250 -5.01 7.37 4.20
CA LYS A 250 -6.44 7.33 4.44
C LYS A 250 -7.23 7.03 3.16
N MET A 251 -6.92 7.71 2.06
CA MET A 251 -7.60 7.48 0.77
C MET A 251 -7.49 6.02 0.31
N LEU A 252 -6.29 5.43 0.36
CA LEU A 252 -6.08 4.05 -0.08
C LEU A 252 -6.78 3.03 0.81
N VAL A 253 -6.71 3.22 2.13
CA VAL A 253 -7.35 2.30 3.08
C VAL A 253 -8.87 2.39 3.03
N GLU A 254 -9.42 3.60 2.91
CA GLU A 254 -10.88 3.78 2.74
C GLU A 254 -11.38 3.16 1.44
N TRP A 255 -10.54 3.11 0.41
CA TRP A 255 -10.86 2.47 -0.87
C TRP A 255 -10.71 0.95 -0.82
N ASP A 256 -9.66 0.43 -0.20
CA ASP A 256 -9.44 -0.99 -0.01
C ASP A 256 -8.87 -1.36 1.37
N PRO A 257 -9.75 -1.58 2.38
CA PRO A 257 -9.29 -1.94 3.72
C PRO A 257 -8.49 -3.24 3.77
N ASN A 258 -8.71 -4.17 2.83
CA ASN A 258 -8.00 -5.44 2.81
C ASN A 258 -6.48 -5.28 2.58
N ALA A 259 -6.04 -4.14 2.05
CA ALA A 259 -4.61 -3.84 1.91
C ALA A 259 -3.89 -3.76 3.28
N LEU A 260 -4.59 -3.44 4.38
CA LEU A 260 -4.00 -3.38 5.73
C LEU A 260 -3.57 -4.75 6.30
N ILE A 261 -4.22 -5.82 5.84
CA ILE A 261 -3.98 -7.19 6.32
C ILE A 261 -3.18 -8.02 5.33
N ARG A 262 -2.90 -7.46 4.14
CA ARG A 262 -2.05 -8.09 3.15
C ARG A 262 -0.61 -7.97 3.64
N THR A 263 0.13 -9.05 3.51
CA THR A 263 1.56 -9.05 3.81
C THR A 263 2.35 -8.84 2.53
N ASP A 264 3.47 -8.16 2.65
CA ASP A 264 4.43 -8.00 1.56
C ASP A 264 5.17 -9.33 1.25
N ARG A 265 6.19 -9.25 0.40
CA ARG A 265 7.06 -10.40 0.07
C ARG A 265 7.84 -10.97 1.26
N PHE A 266 7.94 -10.23 2.37
CA PHE A 266 8.61 -10.64 3.60
C PHE A 266 7.63 -11.14 4.67
N GLY A 267 6.34 -11.26 4.35
CA GLY A 267 5.32 -11.68 5.30
C GLY A 267 4.95 -10.57 6.30
N GLN A 268 5.38 -9.34 6.07
CA GLN A 268 5.16 -8.22 6.98
C GLN A 268 3.92 -7.44 6.57
N PRO A 269 3.02 -7.07 7.49
CA PRO A 269 1.89 -6.18 7.19
C PRO A 269 2.34 -4.71 7.12
N PRO A 270 1.56 -3.78 6.54
CA PRO A 270 1.91 -2.35 6.47
C PRO A 270 2.15 -1.71 7.85
N LEU A 271 1.59 -2.28 8.91
CA LEU A 271 1.84 -1.85 10.28
C LEU A 271 3.31 -1.98 10.68
N ASN A 272 3.98 -3.02 10.18
CA ASN A 272 5.42 -3.20 10.37
C ASN A 272 6.18 -2.08 9.66
N ASP A 273 5.88 -1.80 8.40
CA ASP A 273 6.56 -0.73 7.66
C ASP A 273 6.42 0.64 8.32
N ALA A 274 5.22 0.96 8.84
CA ALA A 274 4.94 2.24 9.47
C ALA A 274 5.82 2.55 10.70
N MET A 275 6.40 1.53 11.36
CA MET A 275 7.30 1.76 12.49
C MET A 275 8.67 2.33 12.05
N HIS A 276 9.02 2.20 10.77
CA HIS A 276 10.23 2.81 10.21
C HIS A 276 10.07 4.32 10.02
N SER A 277 8.84 4.81 9.89
CA SER A 277 8.53 6.24 9.81
C SER A 277 8.50 6.89 11.19
N SER A 278 7.47 6.61 11.99
CA SER A 278 7.27 7.25 13.30
C SER A 278 6.29 6.48 14.17
N ILE A 279 6.28 6.78 15.47
CA ILE A 279 5.29 6.17 16.38
C ILE A 279 3.87 6.63 16.06
N GLN A 280 3.72 7.85 15.54
CA GLN A 280 2.43 8.38 15.08
C GLN A 280 1.95 7.65 13.81
N ALA A 281 2.85 7.36 12.87
CA ALA A 281 2.52 6.53 11.70
C ALA A 281 2.03 5.15 12.13
N PHE A 282 2.79 4.48 13.01
CA PHE A 282 2.40 3.19 13.59
C PHE A 282 1.01 3.25 14.25
N GLN A 283 0.75 4.28 15.07
CA GLN A 283 -0.55 4.51 15.71
C GLN A 283 -1.68 4.65 14.68
N ILE A 284 -1.48 5.44 13.61
CA ILE A 284 -2.49 5.65 12.57
C ILE A 284 -2.78 4.33 11.84
N VAL A 285 -1.77 3.56 11.45
CA VAL A 285 -1.98 2.28 10.77
C VAL A 285 -2.69 1.28 11.67
N LEU A 286 -2.31 1.22 12.96
CA LEU A 286 -2.97 0.36 13.95
C LEU A 286 -4.43 0.77 14.13
N GLU A 287 -4.70 2.06 14.27
CA GLU A 287 -6.04 2.61 14.40
C GLU A 287 -6.94 2.18 13.23
N TYR A 288 -6.46 2.31 11.99
CA TYR A 288 -7.21 1.87 10.82
C TYR A 288 -7.37 0.33 10.77
N GLY A 289 -6.37 -0.42 11.22
CA GLY A 289 -6.46 -1.87 11.42
C GLY A 289 -7.58 -2.26 12.37
N ILE A 290 -7.69 -1.60 13.52
CA ILE A 290 -8.77 -1.81 14.49
C ILE A 290 -10.12 -1.35 13.93
N ARG A 291 -10.19 -0.18 13.30
CA ARG A 291 -11.42 0.39 12.74
C ARG A 291 -12.08 -0.51 11.70
N TYR A 292 -11.30 -1.06 10.76
CA TYR A 292 -11.84 -1.88 9.69
C TYR A 292 -11.92 -3.38 10.03
N PHE A 293 -11.10 -3.86 10.97
CA PHE A 293 -11.09 -5.27 11.37
C PHE A 293 -11.23 -5.46 12.90
N PRO A 294 -12.28 -4.90 13.54
CA PRO A 294 -12.38 -4.83 15.01
C PRO A 294 -12.56 -6.18 15.69
N LYS A 295 -13.03 -7.21 14.96
CA LYS A 295 -13.41 -8.50 15.55
C LYS A 295 -12.29 -9.53 15.61
N LYS A 296 -11.23 -9.37 14.81
CA LYS A 296 -10.18 -10.40 14.64
C LYS A 296 -8.84 -9.79 14.25
N LYS A 297 -8.75 -9.36 12.99
CA LYS A 297 -7.47 -9.17 12.31
C LYS A 297 -6.75 -7.91 12.76
N GLY A 298 -7.47 -6.87 13.21
CA GLY A 298 -6.87 -5.61 13.60
C GLY A 298 -5.84 -5.76 14.72
N ILE A 299 -6.20 -6.43 15.83
CA ILE A 299 -5.26 -6.69 16.93
C ILE A 299 -4.17 -7.68 16.51
N SER A 300 -4.53 -8.70 15.72
CA SER A 300 -3.57 -9.70 15.24
C SER A 300 -2.41 -9.09 14.43
N LEU A 301 -2.59 -7.92 13.80
CA LEU A 301 -1.51 -7.21 13.09
C LEU A 301 -0.28 -6.91 13.98
N LEU A 302 -0.49 -6.68 15.28
CA LEU A 302 0.59 -6.46 16.25
C LEU A 302 1.45 -7.71 16.46
N PHE A 303 0.89 -8.89 16.21
CA PHE A 303 1.49 -10.17 16.53
C PHE A 303 1.72 -11.03 15.29
N CYS A 304 1.68 -10.44 14.09
CA CYS A 304 2.11 -11.11 12.87
C CYS A 304 3.61 -11.41 12.97
N GLU A 305 3.98 -12.68 12.79
CA GLU A 305 5.37 -13.13 12.81
C GLU A 305 6.02 -12.84 11.45
N SER A 306 7.11 -12.09 11.46
CA SER A 306 7.92 -11.87 10.26
C SER A 306 8.73 -13.12 9.91
N ASN A 307 9.37 -13.13 8.74
CA ASN A 307 10.32 -14.19 8.36
C ASN A 307 11.52 -14.34 9.32
N HIS A 308 11.74 -13.37 10.23
CA HIS A 308 12.79 -13.41 11.25
C HIS A 308 12.32 -14.00 12.59
N GLY A 309 11.04 -14.36 12.72
CA GLY A 309 10.47 -14.89 13.96
C GLY A 309 10.10 -13.83 14.99
N GLU A 310 10.29 -12.55 14.66
CA GLU A 310 9.88 -11.43 15.49
C GLU A 310 8.49 -10.95 15.10
N THR A 311 7.70 -10.57 16.10
CA THR A 311 6.38 -9.94 15.90
C THR A 311 6.50 -8.45 15.59
N THR A 312 5.53 -7.89 14.88
CA THR A 312 5.41 -6.43 14.66
C THR A 312 5.56 -5.63 15.97
N PHE A 313 4.95 -6.10 17.05
CA PHE A 313 5.00 -5.48 18.38
C PHE A 313 6.43 -5.50 18.96
N GLN A 314 7.12 -6.64 18.91
CA GLN A 314 8.51 -6.74 19.37
C GLN A 314 9.44 -5.83 18.56
N HIS A 315 9.27 -5.81 17.23
CA HIS A 315 10.06 -4.95 16.37
C HIS A 315 9.81 -3.46 16.68
N ALA A 316 8.54 -3.07 16.87
CA ALA A 316 8.20 -1.72 17.31
C ALA A 316 8.81 -1.38 18.68
N CYS A 317 8.76 -2.29 19.66
CA CYS A 317 9.40 -2.09 20.96
C CYS A 317 10.89 -1.78 20.82
N VAL A 318 11.62 -2.58 20.04
CA VAL A 318 13.05 -2.37 19.80
C VAL A 318 13.26 -1.02 19.11
N LYS A 319 12.57 -0.77 18.00
CA LYS A 319 12.73 0.44 17.19
C LYS A 319 12.48 1.73 17.97
N PHE A 320 11.43 1.81 18.78
CA PHE A 320 11.11 3.01 19.57
C PHE A 320 11.81 3.08 20.93
N GLY A 321 12.49 2.00 21.32
CA GLY A 321 13.43 1.94 22.43
C GLY A 321 14.87 2.29 22.04
N CYS A 322 15.20 2.18 20.75
CA CYS A 322 16.46 2.65 20.19
C CYS A 322 16.47 4.18 20.13
N PHE A 323 17.46 4.81 20.75
CA PHE A 323 17.74 6.22 20.55
C PHE A 323 19.24 6.45 20.33
N PHE A 324 19.56 7.38 19.44
CA PHE A 324 20.92 7.82 19.23
C PHE A 324 21.33 8.75 20.38
N ARG A 325 22.33 8.34 21.16
CA ARG A 325 22.91 9.21 22.19
C ARG A 325 24.27 9.68 21.72
N TYR A 326 24.43 10.99 21.53
CA TYR A 326 25.73 11.60 21.37
C TYR A 326 26.42 11.64 22.73
N LEU A 327 27.35 10.72 22.95
CA LEU A 327 28.21 10.72 24.12
C LEU A 327 29.65 10.91 23.65
N TYR A 328 30.32 11.94 24.15
CA TYR A 328 31.74 12.22 23.89
C TYR A 328 32.11 12.33 22.39
N GLY A 329 31.25 12.96 21.59
CA GLY A 329 31.51 13.12 20.15
C GLY A 329 31.35 11.84 19.32
N ARG A 330 30.85 10.74 19.91
CA ARG A 330 30.51 9.50 19.21
C ARG A 330 29.01 9.20 19.37
N VAL A 331 28.38 8.83 18.26
CA VAL A 331 27.01 8.33 18.25
C VAL A 331 27.03 6.91 18.82
N MET A 332 26.47 6.71 20.01
CA MET A 332 26.25 5.38 20.58
C MET A 332 24.79 4.97 20.42
N PHE A 333 24.59 3.76 19.92
CA PHE A 333 23.30 3.09 19.95
C PHE A 333 23.10 2.52 21.35
N VAL A 334 22.07 3.01 22.05
CA VAL A 334 21.61 2.42 23.32
C VAL A 334 20.22 1.88 23.08
N GLU A 335 20.04 0.59 23.30
CA GLU A 335 18.75 -0.08 23.20
C GLU A 335 18.12 -0.12 24.60
N ASP A 336 17.03 0.62 24.79
CA ASP A 336 16.19 0.52 25.97
C ASP A 336 14.85 -0.10 25.58
N THR A 337 14.85 -1.43 25.45
CA THR A 337 13.67 -2.19 25.02
C THR A 337 12.49 -2.03 25.99
N GLU A 338 12.75 -1.82 27.29
CA GLU A 338 11.70 -1.61 28.29
C GLU A 338 10.97 -0.29 28.05
N LEU A 339 11.74 0.79 27.83
CA LEU A 339 11.17 2.09 27.47
C LEU A 339 10.40 2.04 26.14
N GLY A 340 10.95 1.35 25.14
CA GLY A 340 10.30 1.15 23.85
C GLY A 340 8.98 0.41 23.96
N CYS A 341 8.95 -0.72 24.67
CA CYS A 341 7.71 -1.45 24.92
C CYS A 341 6.69 -0.65 25.72
N LYS A 342 7.11 0.18 26.69
CA LYS A 342 6.20 1.07 27.41
C LYS A 342 5.50 2.04 26.46
N LYS A 343 6.25 2.68 25.55
CA LYS A 343 5.69 3.62 24.55
C LYS A 343 4.73 2.93 23.58
N VAL A 344 5.13 1.77 23.04
CA VAL A 344 4.29 1.01 22.10
C VAL A 344 3.01 0.56 22.80
N MET A 345 3.11 0.04 24.03
CA MET A 345 1.93 -0.35 24.80
C MET A 345 1.01 0.82 25.10
N GLU A 346 1.53 2.00 25.44
CA GLU A 346 0.71 3.20 25.63
C GLU A 346 -0.12 3.53 24.39
N VAL A 347 0.49 3.50 23.20
CA VAL A 347 -0.19 3.71 21.92
C VAL A 347 -1.25 2.64 21.63
N VAL A 348 -0.92 1.38 21.90
CA VAL A 348 -1.84 0.25 21.71
C VAL A 348 -3.05 0.38 22.64
N GLU A 349 -2.83 0.66 23.92
CA GLU A 349 -3.88 0.83 24.93
C GLU A 349 -4.78 2.04 24.63
N ASP A 350 -4.17 3.19 24.31
CA ASP A 350 -4.88 4.42 23.92
C ASP A 350 -5.73 4.20 22.66
N THR A 351 -5.20 3.48 21.68
CA THR A 351 -5.96 3.12 20.46
C THR A 351 -7.11 2.17 20.77
N LEU A 352 -6.91 1.15 21.59
CA LEU A 352 -7.99 0.24 21.98
C LEU A 352 -9.06 0.93 22.82
N ALA A 353 -8.68 1.87 23.69
CA ALA A 353 -9.61 2.66 24.50
C ALA A 353 -10.52 3.54 23.65
N ARG A 354 -10.00 4.19 22.60
CA ARG A 354 -10.79 4.98 21.64
C ARG A 354 -11.87 4.19 20.91
N TYR A 355 -11.69 2.88 20.74
CA TYR A 355 -12.61 2.00 20.03
C TYR A 355 -13.46 1.11 20.97
N SER A 356 -13.53 1.47 22.25
CA SER A 356 -14.31 0.74 23.25
C SER A 356 -15.82 0.68 22.93
N ASP A 357 -16.36 1.66 22.20
CA ASP A 357 -17.76 1.69 21.74
C ASP A 357 -18.08 0.59 20.71
N THR A 358 -17.07 0.09 19.99
CA THR A 358 -17.18 -1.06 19.11
C THR A 358 -16.38 -2.21 19.72
N PRO A 359 -16.86 -2.82 20.82
CA PRO A 359 -16.05 -3.71 21.63
C PRO A 359 -15.47 -4.82 20.77
N VAL A 360 -14.14 -4.92 20.82
CA VAL A 360 -13.41 -6.03 20.21
C VAL A 360 -14.04 -7.32 20.73
N ASN A 361 -14.45 -8.19 19.81
CA ASN A 361 -15.01 -9.49 20.20
C ASN A 361 -13.86 -10.39 20.70
N VAL A 362 -13.40 -10.16 21.94
CA VAL A 362 -12.23 -10.83 22.52
C VAL A 362 -12.31 -12.35 22.39
N PRO A 363 -13.44 -13.04 22.67
CA PRO A 363 -13.57 -14.47 22.44
C PRO A 363 -13.27 -14.91 21.01
N GLU A 364 -13.73 -14.14 20.03
CA GLU A 364 -13.54 -14.43 18.60
C GLU A 364 -12.11 -14.09 18.14
N ALA A 365 -11.55 -12.98 18.63
CA ALA A 365 -10.15 -12.61 18.39
C ALA A 365 -9.19 -13.65 18.99
N LEU A 366 -9.47 -14.15 20.19
CA LEU A 366 -8.71 -15.18 20.88
C LEU A 366 -8.68 -16.49 20.06
N LEU A 367 -9.84 -16.95 19.60
CA LEU A 367 -9.94 -18.14 18.76
C LEU A 367 -9.22 -17.94 17.42
N SER A 368 -9.35 -16.77 16.80
CA SER A 368 -8.67 -16.45 15.55
C SER A 368 -7.15 -16.47 15.73
N ALA A 369 -6.63 -15.84 16.78
CA ALA A 369 -5.20 -15.82 17.09
C ALA A 369 -4.65 -17.22 17.41
N ALA A 370 -5.44 -18.08 18.05
CA ALA A 370 -5.03 -19.44 18.36
C ALA A 370 -4.99 -20.37 17.13
N ILE A 371 -5.82 -20.11 16.12
CA ILE A 371 -5.92 -20.94 14.90
C ILE A 371 -4.95 -20.45 13.83
N ASP A 372 -4.81 -19.13 13.65
CA ASP A 372 -3.93 -18.55 12.62
C ASP A 372 -2.46 -18.93 12.91
N GLU A 373 -1.77 -19.44 11.88
CA GLU A 373 -0.37 -19.86 11.99
C GLU A 373 0.59 -18.69 11.86
N ASN A 374 0.13 -17.56 11.30
CA ASN A 374 0.93 -16.36 11.12
C ASN A 374 0.86 -15.42 12.34
N VAL A 375 0.02 -15.75 13.32
CA VAL A 375 -0.15 -14.96 14.55
C VAL A 375 0.60 -15.64 15.69
N HIS A 376 1.53 -14.90 16.28
CA HIS A 376 2.33 -15.36 17.41
C HIS A 376 1.47 -15.58 18.67
N LEU A 377 1.88 -16.53 19.51
CA LEU A 377 1.14 -16.92 20.73
C LEU A 377 1.00 -15.76 21.74
N ASP A 378 1.89 -14.77 21.67
CA ASP A 378 1.80 -13.55 22.49
C ASP A 378 0.48 -12.80 22.29
N CYS A 379 -0.15 -12.90 21.11
CA CYS A 379 -1.49 -12.34 20.88
C CYS A 379 -2.53 -12.98 21.81
N VAL A 380 -2.44 -14.30 22.01
CA VAL A 380 -3.36 -15.04 22.88
C VAL A 380 -3.14 -14.61 24.33
N TYR A 381 -1.88 -14.55 24.77
CA TYR A 381 -1.55 -14.08 26.12
C TYR A 381 -1.98 -12.63 26.36
N PHE A 382 -1.79 -11.74 25.37
CA PHE A 382 -2.22 -10.35 25.43
C PHE A 382 -3.74 -10.25 25.61
N LEU A 383 -4.53 -10.97 24.80
CA LEU A 383 -5.99 -10.97 24.90
C LEU A 383 -6.49 -11.54 26.24
N LEU A 384 -5.87 -12.61 26.75
CA LEU A 384 -6.23 -13.20 28.05
C LEU A 384 -5.91 -12.28 29.22
N ARG A 385 -4.80 -11.54 29.17
CA ARG A 385 -4.45 -10.57 30.21
C ARG A 385 -5.44 -9.41 30.27
N ARG A 386 -6.00 -9.00 29.13
CA ARG A 386 -7.00 -7.92 29.06
C ARG A 386 -8.37 -8.34 29.57
N GLU A 387 -8.86 -9.51 29.15
CA GLU A 387 -10.14 -10.04 29.59
C GLU A 387 -10.01 -11.53 29.98
N PRO A 388 -9.56 -11.84 31.21
CA PRO A 388 -9.36 -13.22 31.66
C PRO A 388 -10.64 -14.07 31.61
N ASP A 389 -11.80 -13.43 31.79
CA ASP A 389 -13.11 -14.08 31.72
C ASP A 389 -13.51 -14.53 30.30
N SER A 390 -12.76 -14.12 29.27
CA SER A 390 -13.06 -14.47 27.87
C SER A 390 -13.05 -15.99 27.62
N LEU A 391 -12.20 -16.73 28.34
CA LEU A 391 -12.21 -18.20 28.28
C LEU A 391 -13.51 -18.79 28.83
N LEU A 392 -14.00 -18.24 29.94
CA LEU A 392 -15.27 -18.68 30.53
C LEU A 392 -16.45 -18.37 29.59
N LYS A 393 -16.41 -17.25 28.87
CA LYS A 393 -17.42 -16.89 27.86
C LYS A 393 -17.43 -17.86 26.65
N LEU A 394 -16.30 -18.52 26.35
CA LEU A 394 -16.20 -19.48 25.25
C LEU A 394 -16.76 -20.87 25.60
N LEU A 395 -16.69 -21.29 26.87
CA LEU A 395 -17.12 -22.63 27.30
C LEU A 395 -18.59 -22.94 26.99
N PRO A 396 -19.60 -22.08 27.28
CA PRO A 396 -21.00 -22.37 27.01
C PRO A 396 -21.30 -22.56 25.51
N ARG A 397 -20.60 -21.84 24.62
CA ARG A 397 -20.79 -21.97 23.16
C ARG A 397 -20.29 -23.31 22.63
N LEU A 398 -19.19 -23.80 23.16
CA LEU A 398 -18.67 -25.13 22.82
C LEU A 398 -19.56 -26.25 23.34
N LEU A 399 -20.24 -26.03 24.48
CA LEU A 399 -21.16 -27.00 25.07
C LEU A 399 -22.52 -27.06 24.34
N GLN A 400 -22.99 -25.96 23.76
CA GLN A 400 -24.28 -25.91 23.06
C GLN A 400 -24.25 -26.42 21.61
N SER A 401 -23.10 -26.42 20.93
CA SER A 401 -23.00 -26.84 19.53
C SER A 401 -23.00 -28.36 19.30
N SER A 402 -22.99 -29.16 20.37
CA SER A 402 -22.82 -30.62 20.29
C SER A 402 -24.11 -31.43 20.43
N SER A 403 -25.28 -30.79 20.60
CA SER A 403 -26.56 -31.49 20.85
C SER A 403 -27.47 -31.67 19.62
N SER A 404 -27.02 -31.32 18.41
CA SER A 404 -27.81 -31.40 17.17
C SER A 404 -27.34 -32.52 16.20
N SER A 405 -27.45 -33.77 16.64
CA SER A 405 -27.53 -34.96 15.76
C SER A 405 -28.18 -36.07 16.61
N VAL A 406 -29.19 -36.86 16.23
CA VAL A 406 -29.61 -37.46 14.96
C VAL A 406 -31.11 -37.76 15.08
N SER A 407 -31.95 -37.29 14.16
CA SER A 407 -33.26 -37.89 13.90
C SER A 407 -33.25 -38.45 12.48
N ALA A 408 -32.85 -39.71 12.37
CA ALA A 408 -33.02 -40.50 11.17
C ALA A 408 -34.47 -40.99 11.12
N SER A 409 -35.24 -40.54 10.13
CA SER A 409 -36.40 -41.28 9.64
C SER A 409 -36.10 -41.73 8.21
N GLY A 410 -35.93 -43.05 8.07
CA GLY A 410 -35.77 -43.70 6.79
C GLY A 410 -37.07 -43.66 5.99
N SER A 411 -36.92 -43.56 4.68
CA SER A 411 -37.91 -44.07 3.73
C SER A 411 -37.15 -44.72 2.56
N PRO A 412 -37.33 -46.02 2.31
CA PRO A 412 -36.80 -46.68 1.13
C PRO A 412 -37.80 -46.54 -0.01
N ASN A 413 -37.35 -46.11 -1.19
CA ASN A 413 -38.01 -46.55 -2.41
C ASN A 413 -36.99 -46.73 -3.52
N ASP A 414 -36.94 -48.00 -3.95
CA ASP A 414 -36.29 -48.53 -5.11
C ASP A 414 -36.84 -47.91 -6.40
N ASN A 415 -35.95 -47.80 -7.40
CA ASN A 415 -36.13 -48.06 -8.84
C ASN A 415 -34.88 -47.47 -9.52
N ALA A 416 -33.92 -48.29 -9.95
CA ALA A 416 -33.96 -49.03 -11.22
C ALA A 416 -34.36 -48.12 -12.40
N ASP A 417 -33.37 -47.53 -13.10
CA ASP A 417 -33.10 -47.91 -14.48
C ASP A 417 -31.93 -47.13 -15.09
N ASP A 418 -30.97 -47.91 -15.57
CA ASP A 418 -30.48 -47.92 -16.95
C ASP A 418 -29.81 -46.68 -17.59
N ASN A 419 -28.53 -46.91 -17.88
CA ASN A 419 -27.93 -46.88 -19.22
C ASN A 419 -27.30 -45.60 -19.81
N LYS A 420 -26.14 -45.88 -20.45
CA LYS A 420 -25.44 -45.17 -21.54
C LYS A 420 -24.58 -43.95 -21.22
N SER A 421 -23.27 -44.24 -21.12
CA SER A 421 -22.26 -43.85 -22.12
C SER A 421 -22.69 -42.76 -23.12
N GLN A 422 -22.01 -41.61 -23.12
CA GLN A 422 -21.19 -41.22 -24.27
C GLN A 422 -20.25 -40.03 -24.01
N ASN A 423 -19.02 -40.29 -24.40
CA ASN A 423 -17.89 -39.44 -24.71
C ASN A 423 -18.26 -38.33 -25.73
N VAL A 424 -18.07 -37.03 -25.43
CA VAL A 424 -17.92 -35.98 -26.46
C VAL A 424 -16.96 -34.87 -25.98
N LYS A 425 -15.86 -34.73 -26.73
CA LYS A 425 -14.99 -33.54 -26.81
C LYS A 425 -15.70 -32.41 -27.57
N ARG A 426 -15.52 -31.15 -27.14
CA ARG A 426 -15.37 -29.91 -27.96
C ARG A 426 -15.39 -28.68 -27.03
N GLN A 427 -14.30 -27.91 -26.89
CA GLN A 427 -14.00 -26.72 -27.71
C GLN A 427 -15.25 -25.90 -28.10
N GLN A 428 -15.45 -24.73 -27.48
CA GLN A 428 -15.40 -23.41 -28.15
C GLN A 428 -16.00 -22.27 -27.30
N GLN A 429 -15.30 -21.14 -27.39
CA GLN A 429 -15.82 -19.77 -27.56
C GLN A 429 -16.49 -19.04 -26.36
N LEU A 430 -15.71 -18.07 -25.89
CA LEU A 430 -16.10 -16.86 -25.20
C LEU A 430 -17.18 -16.08 -25.97
N ARG A 431 -18.29 -15.75 -25.29
CA ARG A 431 -19.03 -14.48 -25.44
C ARG A 431 -19.77 -14.12 -24.13
N PRO A 432 -19.98 -12.82 -23.85
CA PRO A 432 -20.28 -12.32 -22.51
C PRO A 432 -21.77 -12.35 -22.20
N ARG A 433 -22.13 -12.62 -20.93
CA ARG A 433 -23.50 -12.47 -20.43
C ARG A 433 -23.59 -11.50 -19.26
N ARG A 434 -24.30 -10.40 -19.52
CA ARG A 434 -24.97 -9.51 -18.55
C ARG A 434 -25.68 -10.33 -17.47
N ARG A 435 -25.51 -9.97 -16.20
CA ARG A 435 -26.35 -10.42 -15.08
C ARG A 435 -27.18 -9.26 -14.53
N GLN A 436 -28.50 -9.44 -14.57
CA GLN A 436 -29.48 -8.68 -13.81
C GLN A 436 -29.51 -9.20 -12.36
N ARG A 437 -29.71 -8.28 -11.41
CA ARG A 437 -29.93 -8.52 -9.98
C ARG A 437 -31.34 -9.06 -9.75
N LEU A 438 -31.47 -10.04 -8.85
CA LEU A 438 -32.70 -10.27 -8.09
C LEU A 438 -32.34 -10.47 -6.61
N THR A 439 -32.98 -9.64 -5.80
CA THR A 439 -33.02 -9.63 -4.34
C THR A 439 -34.17 -10.53 -3.87
N GLU A 440 -33.91 -11.43 -2.94
CA GLU A 440 -34.97 -12.08 -2.16
C GLU A 440 -34.67 -12.02 -0.66
N THR A 441 -35.59 -11.37 0.03
CA THR A 441 -35.80 -11.24 1.47
C THR A 441 -36.37 -12.52 2.07
N PHE A 442 -35.78 -13.00 3.17
CA PHE A 442 -36.32 -14.09 3.99
C PHE A 442 -37.05 -13.54 5.22
N ILE A 443 -38.31 -13.94 5.40
CA ILE A 443 -39.16 -13.72 6.57
C ILE A 443 -39.14 -15.00 7.42
N ILE A 444 -38.96 -14.86 8.74
CA ILE A 444 -38.99 -15.95 9.74
C ILE A 444 -40.28 -15.82 10.57
N PRO A 445 -41.07 -16.89 10.79
CA PRO A 445 -42.09 -16.92 11.83
C PRO A 445 -41.63 -17.72 13.08
N PRO A 446 -42.23 -17.47 14.27
CA PRO A 446 -41.76 -18.00 15.54
C PRO A 446 -42.59 -19.19 16.04
N PHE A 447 -41.98 -20.11 16.80
CA PHE A 447 -42.66 -21.00 17.75
C PHE A 447 -41.73 -21.19 18.97
N ALA A 448 -42.13 -20.78 20.17
CA ALA A 448 -43.05 -21.41 21.12
C ALA A 448 -42.42 -22.58 21.91
N ILE A 449 -42.48 -22.42 23.24
CA ILE A 449 -41.82 -23.20 24.28
C ILE A 449 -42.69 -24.41 24.65
N SER A 450 -42.08 -25.58 24.86
CA SER A 450 -42.55 -26.56 25.84
C SER A 450 -41.40 -27.43 26.33
N ALA A 451 -41.35 -27.61 27.65
CA ALA A 451 -40.34 -28.33 28.39
C ALA A 451 -40.85 -29.73 28.76
N VAL A 452 -40.01 -30.76 28.60
CA VAL A 452 -40.09 -31.99 29.42
C VAL A 452 -38.68 -32.55 29.64
N SER A 453 -38.39 -32.77 30.92
CA SER A 453 -37.23 -33.40 31.52
C SER A 453 -37.12 -34.90 31.18
N THR A 454 -35.90 -35.41 31.02
CA THR A 454 -35.40 -36.60 31.74
C THR A 454 -33.93 -36.84 31.38
N GLY A 455 -33.13 -37.10 32.42
CA GLY A 455 -31.68 -37.22 32.32
C GLY A 455 -31.18 -38.59 31.88
N LYS A 456 -29.93 -38.60 31.40
CA LYS A 456 -28.89 -39.58 31.72
C LYS A 456 -27.55 -39.08 31.15
N SER A 457 -26.51 -39.24 31.96
CA SER A 457 -25.19 -38.65 31.83
C SER A 457 -24.20 -39.54 31.07
N GLU A 458 -23.21 -38.86 30.48
CA GLU A 458 -21.88 -39.33 30.05
C GLU A 458 -21.71 -40.05 28.70
N PRO A 459 -21.39 -39.26 27.66
CA PRO A 459 -20.19 -39.51 26.83
C PRO A 459 -19.23 -38.29 26.74
N TRP A 460 -19.59 -37.17 27.38
CA TRP A 460 -18.98 -35.85 27.20
C TRP A 460 -17.52 -35.71 27.65
N ASN A 461 -17.09 -36.55 28.59
CA ASN A 461 -15.73 -36.53 29.12
C ASN A 461 -14.66 -36.94 28.10
N GLN A 462 -15.01 -37.71 27.06
CA GLN A 462 -14.03 -38.17 26.07
C GLN A 462 -13.74 -37.11 24.99
N ILE A 463 -14.78 -36.44 24.49
CA ILE A 463 -14.66 -35.39 23.46
C ILE A 463 -13.96 -34.15 24.04
N TYR A 464 -14.27 -33.77 25.27
CA TYR A 464 -13.58 -32.68 25.98
C TYR A 464 -12.09 -32.98 26.17
N LYS A 465 -11.75 -34.22 26.56
CA LYS A 465 -10.36 -34.66 26.65
C LYS A 465 -9.64 -34.58 25.31
N GLU A 466 -10.29 -34.94 24.20
CA GLU A 466 -9.67 -34.90 22.87
C GLU A 466 -9.51 -33.48 22.32
N ALA A 467 -10.47 -32.57 22.55
CA ALA A 467 -10.33 -31.16 22.18
C ALA A 467 -9.24 -30.45 22.99
N CYS A 468 -9.18 -30.68 24.31
CA CYS A 468 -8.09 -30.20 25.15
C CYS A 468 -6.76 -30.80 24.70
N LEU A 469 -6.69 -32.10 24.41
CA LEU A 469 -5.47 -32.73 23.87
C LEU A 469 -5.05 -32.12 22.53
N PHE A 470 -5.98 -31.81 21.63
CA PHE A 470 -5.65 -31.22 20.33
C PHE A 470 -5.11 -29.79 20.48
N LEU A 471 -5.74 -28.97 21.32
CA LEU A 471 -5.25 -27.62 21.63
C LEU A 471 -3.91 -27.66 22.37
N SER A 472 -3.74 -28.56 23.35
CA SER A 472 -2.48 -28.76 24.06
C SER A 472 -1.38 -29.30 23.15
N LEU A 473 -1.70 -30.17 22.18
CA LEU A 473 -0.72 -30.71 21.21
C LEU A 473 -0.33 -29.68 20.14
N SER A 474 -1.29 -28.86 19.67
CA SER A 474 -1.02 -27.73 18.79
C SER A 474 -0.15 -26.69 19.51
N TRP A 475 -0.48 -26.39 20.76
CA TRP A 475 0.28 -25.51 21.64
C TRP A 475 1.70 -26.06 21.92
N LEU A 476 1.84 -27.35 22.28
CA LEU A 476 3.14 -28.00 22.46
C LEU A 476 3.95 -28.01 21.16
N TYR A 477 3.31 -28.30 20.01
CA TYR A 477 3.99 -28.28 18.72
C TYR A 477 4.52 -26.88 18.37
N ARG A 478 3.73 -25.84 18.58
CA ARG A 478 4.15 -24.44 18.41
C ARG A 478 5.26 -24.07 19.39
N TYR A 479 5.15 -24.46 20.66
CA TYR A 479 6.20 -24.27 21.68
C TYR A 479 7.52 -24.95 21.29
N PHE A 480 7.49 -26.20 20.84
CA PHE A 480 8.69 -26.92 20.38
C PHE A 480 9.26 -26.35 19.07
N ARG A 481 8.42 -25.82 18.17
CA ARG A 481 8.86 -25.10 16.96
C ARG A 481 9.55 -23.78 17.31
N TYR A 482 9.03 -23.03 18.27
CA TYR A 482 9.66 -21.83 18.81
C TYR A 482 11.01 -22.15 19.47
N LYS A 483 11.06 -23.16 20.35
CA LYS A 483 12.31 -23.63 20.99
C LYS A 483 13.36 -24.17 20.00
N ARG A 484 12.93 -24.66 18.83
CA ARG A 484 13.81 -25.14 17.76
C ARG A 484 14.67 -24.03 17.15
N SER A 485 14.18 -22.78 17.09
CA SER A 485 15.00 -21.67 16.60
C SER A 485 16.15 -21.33 17.55
N GLN A 486 15.99 -21.66 18.85
CA GLN A 486 16.98 -21.34 19.89
C GLN A 486 17.89 -22.51 20.29
N THR A 487 17.43 -23.76 20.24
CA THR A 487 18.20 -24.92 20.73
C THR A 487 17.85 -26.20 19.95
N GLY A 488 18.85 -26.85 19.34
CA GLY A 488 18.66 -28.06 18.50
C GLY A 488 18.09 -29.29 19.21
N THR A 489 18.09 -29.31 20.55
CA THR A 489 17.64 -30.44 21.39
C THR A 489 16.11 -30.60 21.46
N ALA A 490 15.34 -29.57 21.12
CA ALA A 490 13.88 -29.58 21.18
C ALA A 490 13.23 -30.58 20.18
N LEU A 491 13.88 -30.82 19.04
CA LEU A 491 13.35 -31.73 18.02
C LEU A 491 13.42 -33.19 18.45
N GLU A 492 14.47 -33.59 19.17
CA GLU A 492 14.61 -34.96 19.69
C GLU A 492 13.55 -35.27 20.75
N GLN A 493 13.27 -34.32 21.64
CA GLN A 493 12.22 -34.43 22.65
C GLN A 493 10.83 -34.52 22.01
N TRP A 494 10.51 -33.67 21.02
CA TRP A 494 9.23 -33.76 20.30
C TRP A 494 9.09 -35.07 19.51
N THR A 495 10.17 -35.54 18.87
CA THR A 495 10.16 -36.80 18.12
C THR A 495 9.97 -38.00 19.05
N ALA A 496 10.51 -37.94 20.28
CA ALA A 496 10.28 -38.94 21.32
C ALA A 496 8.81 -38.94 21.81
N ILE A 497 8.22 -37.77 22.03
CA ILE A 497 6.80 -37.62 22.41
C ILE A 497 5.88 -38.19 21.30
N GLN A 498 6.13 -37.83 20.04
CA GLN A 498 5.40 -38.36 18.88
C GLN A 498 5.53 -39.88 18.74
N ARG A 499 6.73 -40.45 18.95
CA ARG A 499 6.94 -41.90 18.95
C ARG A 499 6.16 -42.58 20.07
N ASN A 500 6.18 -42.03 21.28
CA ASN A 500 5.47 -42.61 22.43
C ASN A 500 3.94 -42.54 22.26
N TYR A 501 3.42 -41.45 21.70
CA TYR A 501 2.00 -41.35 21.36
C TYR A 501 1.57 -42.38 20.30
N ARG A 502 2.38 -42.56 19.24
CA ARG A 502 2.12 -43.59 18.21
C ARG A 502 2.21 -45.02 18.75
N LYS A 503 3.10 -45.28 19.72
CA LYS A 503 3.20 -46.58 20.42
C LYS A 503 1.97 -46.87 21.30
N LYS A 504 1.39 -45.84 21.96
CA LYS A 504 0.13 -45.98 22.72
C LYS A 504 -1.07 -46.28 21.83
N LYS A 505 -1.18 -45.63 20.67
CA LYS A 505 -2.26 -45.90 19.68
C LYS A 505 -2.20 -47.34 19.13
N ARG A 506 -1.05 -48.02 19.27
CA ARG A 506 -0.85 -49.43 18.91
C ARG A 506 -0.94 -50.41 20.10
N GLY A 507 -1.38 -49.95 21.28
CA GLY A 507 -1.64 -50.81 22.44
C GLY A 507 -0.39 -51.36 23.15
N HIS A 508 0.76 -50.69 23.04
CA HIS A 508 2.05 -51.24 23.47
C HIS A 508 2.80 -50.47 24.58
N VAL A 509 2.12 -49.67 25.42
CA VAL A 509 2.80 -49.00 26.55
C VAL A 509 1.93 -48.97 27.80
N ASP A 510 2.57 -49.28 28.94
CA ASP A 510 2.06 -49.27 30.31
C ASP A 510 1.67 -47.84 30.78
N GLU A 511 0.65 -47.77 31.63
CA GLU A 511 -0.13 -46.57 32.01
C GLU A 511 0.71 -45.51 32.75
N THR A 512 1.85 -45.91 33.30
CA THR A 512 2.83 -45.08 34.01
C THR A 512 3.50 -44.02 33.12
N HIS A 513 3.85 -44.33 31.88
CA HIS A 513 4.51 -43.34 31.00
C HIS A 513 3.55 -42.25 30.50
N TYR A 514 2.24 -42.56 30.44
CA TYR A 514 1.22 -41.58 30.10
C TYR A 514 0.93 -40.63 31.27
N ARG A 515 0.99 -41.11 32.52
CA ARG A 515 0.92 -40.25 33.70
C ARG A 515 2.12 -39.33 33.81
N VAL A 516 3.32 -39.77 33.42
CA VAL A 516 4.51 -38.89 33.36
C VAL A 516 4.34 -37.81 32.29
N ALA A 517 3.79 -38.14 31.11
CA ALA A 517 3.49 -37.14 30.10
C ALA A 517 2.37 -36.16 30.53
N GLN A 518 1.37 -36.62 31.28
CA GLN A 518 0.34 -35.75 31.86
C GLN A 518 0.89 -34.88 33.00
N LEU A 519 1.76 -35.42 33.85
CA LEU A 519 2.44 -34.67 34.91
C LEU A 519 3.39 -33.61 34.34
N ILE A 520 4.12 -33.92 33.25
CA ILE A 520 4.94 -32.92 32.56
C ILE A 520 4.08 -31.82 31.93
N VAL A 521 2.83 -32.10 31.55
CA VAL A 521 1.90 -31.06 31.05
C VAL A 521 1.25 -30.28 32.19
N VAL A 522 1.03 -30.89 33.35
CA VAL A 522 0.43 -30.25 34.54
C VAL A 522 1.46 -29.45 35.35
N ASP A 523 2.71 -29.86 35.42
CA ASP A 523 3.80 -29.11 36.07
C ASP A 523 4.32 -27.95 35.18
N PHE A 524 3.90 -27.89 33.92
CA PHE A 524 4.36 -26.91 32.93
C PHE A 524 3.28 -25.88 32.54
N LEU A 525 2.00 -26.14 32.89
CA LEU A 525 0.89 -25.19 32.89
C LEU A 525 0.79 -24.51 34.25
#